data_AF-A0A5Q4EJM8-F1
#
_entry.id   AF-A0A5Q4EJM8-F1
#
_cell.length_a   1.000
_cell.length_b   1.000
_cell.length_c   1.000
_cell.angle_alpha   90.00
_cell.angle_beta   90.00
_cell.angle_gamma   90.00
#
_symmetry.space_group_name_H-M   'P 1'
#
loop_
_entity.id
_entity.type
_entity.pdbx_description
1 polymer ?
#
loop_
_entity_poly.entity_id
_entity_poly.type
_entity_poly.pdbx_seq_one_letter_code
_entity_poly.pdbx_strand_id
1 'polypeptide(L)' 'MQLTLRLAAIYNILWGAWVVIFPQHFFSIAGMEPINYPVVWQGMGMVIGVYGLGYYWASYDPMR' A
#
# COMPACT_ATOMS: atom_id res chain seq x y z
N MET A 1 -4.55 -5.82 -20.46
CA MET A 1 -4.90 -6.01 -19.03
C MET A 1 -3.70 -6.24 -18.12
N GLN A 2 -2.59 -6.88 -18.57
CA GLN A 2 -1.39 -7.08 -17.74
C GLN A 2 -0.70 -5.79 -17.24
N LEU A 3 -0.61 -4.75 -18.09
CA LEU A 3 0.09 -3.51 -17.75
C LEU A 3 -0.61 -2.73 -16.63
N THR A 4 -1.94 -2.68 -16.67
CA THR A 4 -2.78 -2.06 -15.63
C THR A 4 -2.63 -2.77 -14.28
N LEU A 5 -2.59 -4.10 -14.27
CA LEU A 5 -2.42 -4.90 -13.05
C LEU A 5 -1.02 -4.75 -12.44
N ARG A 6 0.03 -4.70 -13.27
CA ARG A 6 1.40 -4.42 -12.80
C ARG A 6 1.54 -3.03 -12.18
N LEU A 7 0.98 -2.01 -12.83
CA LEU A 7 1.00 -0.64 -12.30
C LEU A 7 0.21 -0.56 -10.98
N ALA A 8 -0.96 -1.20 -10.91
CA ALA A 8 -1.75 -1.28 -9.68
C ALA A 8 -0.98 -2.01 -8.56
N ALA A 9 -0.28 -3.10 -8.88
CA ALA A 9 0.52 -3.85 -7.91
C ALA A 9 1.67 -3.00 -7.35
N ILE A 10 2.44 -2.34 -8.23
CA ILE A 10 3.54 -1.45 -7.83
C ILE A 10 3.02 -0.31 -6.96
N TYR A 11 1.91 0.32 -7.37
CA TYR A 11 1.29 1.40 -6.60
C TYR A 11 0.89 0.95 -5.20
N ASN A 12 0.21 -0.19 -5.06
CA ASN A 12 -0.24 -0.69 -3.75
C ASN A 12 0.95 -1.10 -2.85
N ILE A 13 2.01 -1.68 -3.41
CA ILE A 13 3.21 -2.04 -2.65
C ILE A 13 3.95 -0.78 -2.18
N LEU A 14 4.17 0.19 -3.07
CA LEU A 14 4.83 1.44 -2.71
C LEU A 14 4.02 2.22 -1.68
N TRP A 15 2.70 2.27 -1.84
CA TRP A 15 1.81 2.91 -0.89
C TRP A 15 1.82 2.22 0.48
N GLY A 16 1.68 0.89 0.50
CA GLY A 16 1.73 0.11 1.74
C GLY A 16 3.08 0.26 2.46
N ALA A 17 4.20 0.17 1.73
CA ALA A 17 5.54 0.38 2.28
C ALA A 17 5.71 1.79 2.84
N TRP A 18 5.22 2.82 2.12
CA TRP A 18 5.28 4.19 2.58
C TRP A 18 4.48 4.40 3.88
N VAL A 19 3.23 3.90 3.94
CA VAL A 19 2.38 4.01 5.14
C VAL A 19 2.96 3.23 6.33
N VAL A 20 3.62 2.09 6.10
CA VAL A 20 4.23 1.29 7.17
C VAL A 20 5.53 1.92 7.70
N ILE A 21 6.42 2.37 6.82
CA ILE A 21 7.73 2.95 7.21
C ILE A 21 7.56 4.37 7.76
N PHE A 22 6.65 5.15 7.18
CA PHE A 22 6.43 6.55 7.54
C PHE A 22 4.95 6.87 7.83
N PRO A 23 4.37 6.31 8.90
CA PRO A 23 2.95 6.46 9.21
C PRO A 23 2.47 7.91 9.38
N GLN A 24 3.31 8.79 9.95
CA GLN A 24 2.97 10.20 10.17
C GLN A 24 3.29 11.10 8.97
N HIS A 25 4.08 10.64 8.00
CA HIS A 25 4.52 11.50 6.90
C HIS A 25 3.35 11.91 5.99
N PHE A 26 2.40 11.00 5.77
CA PHE A 26 1.16 11.30 5.06
C PHE A 26 0.37 12.44 5.72
N PHE A 27 0.18 12.37 7.04
CA PHE A 27 -0.53 13.39 7.81
C PHE A 27 0.21 14.73 7.79
N SER A 28 1.54 14.70 7.88
CA SER A 28 2.38 15.91 7.78
C SER A 28 2.27 16.60 6.42
N ILE A 29 2.22 15.85 5.32
CA ILE A 29 2.06 16.42 3.96
C ILE A 29 0.63 16.91 3.75
N ALA A 30 -0.37 16.17 4.26
CA ALA A 30 -1.77 16.53 4.16
C ALA A 30 -2.17 17.72 5.05
N GLY A 31 -1.24 18.24 5.88
CA GLY A 31 -1.53 19.31 6.83
C GLY A 31 -2.50 18.88 7.94
N MET A 32 -2.60 17.58 8.21
CA MET A 32 -3.46 17.00 9.23
C MET A 32 -2.70 16.78 10.53
N GLU A 33 -3.42 16.75 11.65
CA GLU A 33 -2.82 16.38 12.92
C GLU A 33 -2.25 14.95 12.88
N PRO A 34 -1.09 14.70 13.51
CA PRO A 34 -0.53 13.36 13.59
C PRO A 34 -1.52 12.39 14.23
N ILE A 35 -1.68 11.21 13.63
CA ILE A 35 -2.53 10.19 14.24
C ILE A 35 -1.95 9.73 15.58
N ASN A 36 -2.79 9.68 16.63
CA ASN A 36 -2.38 9.24 17.97
C ASN A 36 -2.04 7.74 18.03
N TYR A 37 -2.64 6.94 17.15
CA TYR A 37 -2.43 5.49 17.06
C TYR A 37 -1.89 5.08 15.68
N PRO A 38 -0.59 5.31 15.40
CA PRO A 38 0.02 4.97 14.11
C PRO A 38 -0.09 3.50 13.77
N VAL A 39 -0.16 2.59 14.76
CA VAL A 39 -0.31 1.15 14.55
C VAL A 39 -1.57 0.79 13.75
N VAL A 40 -2.68 1.52 13.95
CA VAL A 40 -3.92 1.30 13.19
C VAL A 40 -3.71 1.66 11.72
N TRP A 41 -3.00 2.76 11.47
CA TRP A 41 -2.67 3.25 10.14
C TRP A 41 -1.65 2.36 9.43
N GLN A 42 -0.59 1.94 10.14
CA GLN A 42 0.39 0.96 9.66
C GLN A 42 -0.27 -0.38 9.37
N GLY A 43 -1.23 -0.81 10.19
CA GLY A 43 -2.02 -2.02 9.96
C GLY A 43 -2.79 -1.98 8.64
N MET A 44 -3.49 -0.87 8.36
CA MET A 44 -4.12 -0.66 7.05
C MET A 44 -3.08 -0.66 5.91
N GLY A 45 -1.96 0.03 6.08
CA GLY A 45 -0.87 0.05 5.09
C GLY A 45 -0.29 -1.34 4.81
N MET A 46 -0.14 -2.17 5.83
CA MET A 46 0.35 -3.55 5.69
C MET A 46 -0.64 -4.39 4.89
N VAL A 47 -1.94 -4.32 5.19
CA VAL A 47 -2.99 -5.03 4.44
C VAL A 47 -3.00 -4.59 2.96
N ILE A 48 -2.88 -3.29 2.70
CA ILE A 48 -2.81 -2.74 1.33
C ILE A 48 -1.54 -3.20 0.61
N GLY A 49 -0.40 -3.21 1.30
CA GLY A 49 0.87 -3.72 0.74
C GLY A 49 0.79 -5.20 0.38
N VAL A 50 0.18 -6.03 1.22
CA VAL A 50 -0.06 -7.46 0.96
C VAL A 50 -1.04 -7.65 -0.20
N TYR A 51 -2.10 -6.85 -0.30
CA TYR A 51 -2.97 -6.86 -1.49
C TYR A 51 -2.19 -6.48 -2.75
N GLY A 52 -1.28 -5.51 -2.67
CA GLY A 52 -0.36 -5.16 -3.77
C GLY A 52 0.50 -6.34 -4.22
N LEU A 53 1.04 -7.12 -3.27
CA LEU A 53 1.74 -8.37 -3.57
C LEU A 53 0.81 -9.42 -4.17
N GLY A 54 -0.44 -9.50 -3.71
CA GLY A 54 -1.49 -10.33 -4.31
C GLY A 54 -1.76 -9.98 -5.77
N TYR A 55 -1.86 -8.69 -6.11
CA TYR A 55 -1.96 -8.23 -7.49
C TYR A 55 -0.70 -8.51 -8.31
N TYR A 56 0.49 -8.41 -7.70
CA TYR A 56 1.75 -8.74 -8.36
C TYR A 56 1.82 -10.24 -8.71
N TRP A 57 1.50 -11.11 -7.77
CA TRP A 57 1.43 -12.57 -7.99
C TRP A 57 0.29 -12.95 -8.96
N ALA A 58 -0.88 -12.32 -8.85
CA ALA A 58 -1.96 -12.50 -9.82
C ALA A 58 -1.60 -12.00 -11.23
N SER A 59 -0.63 -11.07 -11.35
CA SER A 59 -0.12 -10.63 -12.66
C SER A 59 0.78 -11.66 -13.34
N TYR A 60 1.39 -12.57 -12.58
CA TYR A 60 2.22 -13.66 -13.09
C TYR A 60 1.40 -14.86 -13.54
N ASP A 61 0.25 -15.11 -12.90
CA ASP A 61 -0.65 -16.21 -13.28
C ASP A 61 -2.12 -15.80 -13.07
N PRO A 62 -2.73 -15.03 -14.00
CA PRO A 62 -4.10 -14.54 -13.83
C PRO A 62 -5.18 -15.62 -13.99
N MET A 63 -4.80 -16.87 -14.33
CA MET A 63 -5.68 -17.88 -14.95
C MET A 63 -5.42 -19.32 -14.46
N ARG A 64 -5.06 -19.53 -13.20
CA ARG A 64 -5.29 -20.82 -12.53
C ARG A 64 -6.34 -20.69 -11.44
#